data_AF-A0A967WW37-F1
#
_entry.id   AF-A0A967WW37-F1
#
_cell.length_a   1.000
_cell.length_b   1.000
_cell.length_c   1.000
_cell.angle_alpha   90.00
_cell.angle_beta   90.00
_cell.angle_gamma   90.00
#
_symmetry.space_group_name_H-M   'P 1'
#
loop_
_entity.id
_entity.type
_entity.pdbx_description
1 polymer ?
#
loop_
_entity_poly.entity_id
_entity_poly.type
_entity_poly.pdbx_seq_one_letter_code
_entity_poly.pdbx_strand_id
1 'polypeptide(L)' 'TIQVRDWGPGFDLDGVEDPDLEAPLEERSLGGLGLFLVRQVMDEVQFTSDSERGNELVMSKRLHIAG' A
#
# COMPACT_ATOMS: atom_id res chain seq x y z
N THR A 1 11.48 5.99 7.98
CA THR A 1 10.81 4.71 7.69
C THR A 1 9.68 4.51 8.66
N ILE A 2 8.57 3.92 8.19
CA ILE A 2 7.37 3.59 8.96
C ILE A 2 7.06 2.11 8.71
N GLN A 3 6.60 1.41 9.75
CA GLN A 3 6.23 -0.01 9.69
C GLN A 3 4.82 -0.18 10.26
N VAL A 4 3.99 -0.93 9.53
CA VAL A 4 2.61 -1.26 9.92
C VAL A 4 2.47 -2.77 9.88
N ARG A 5 1.89 -3.36 10.93
CA ARG A 5 1.65 -4.80 11.02
C ARG A 5 0.23 -5.07 11.51
N ASP A 6 -0.39 -6.08 10.93
CA ASP A 6 -1.65 -6.66 11.40
C ASP A 6 -1.57 -8.19 11.42
N TRP A 7 -2.53 -8.83 12.08
CA TRP A 7 -2.63 -10.30 12.24
C TRP A 7 -3.82 -10.88 11.47
N GLY A 8 -4.20 -10.26 10.36
CA GLY A 8 -5.22 -10.77 9.45
C GLY A 8 -4.78 -12.03 8.69
N PRO A 9 -5.67 -12.62 7.88
CA PRO A 9 -5.45 -13.91 7.21
C PRO A 9 -4.41 -13.91 6.07
N GLY A 10 -3.66 -12.82 5.90
CA GLY A 10 -2.82 -12.57 4.74
C GLY A 10 -3.55 -11.82 3.62
N PHE A 11 -2.81 -11.01 2.89
CA PHE A 11 -3.29 -10.20 1.77
C PHE A 11 -2.40 -10.44 0.55
N ASP A 12 -3.01 -10.77 -0.58
CA ASP A 12 -2.32 -10.92 -1.86
C ASP A 12 -2.20 -9.55 -2.54
N LEU A 13 -0.97 -9.04 -2.61
CA LEU A 13 -0.69 -7.76 -3.25
C LEU A 13 -0.54 -7.85 -4.76
N ASP A 14 -0.11 -8.99 -5.29
CA ASP A 14 0.19 -9.15 -6.71
C ASP A 14 -1.11 -9.16 -7.52
N GLY A 15 -2.22 -9.54 -6.89
CA GLY A 15 -3.56 -9.47 -7.46
C GLY A 15 -4.24 -8.10 -7.40
N VAL A 16 -3.61 -7.06 -6.83
CA VAL A 16 -4.23 -5.72 -6.71
C VAL A 16 -3.88 -4.86 -7.91
N GLU A 17 -4.87 -4.69 -8.79
CA GLU A 17 -4.79 -3.78 -9.93
C GLU A 17 -4.72 -2.31 -9.48
N ASP A 18 -4.08 -1.48 -10.31
CA ASP A 18 -4.09 -0.03 -10.09
C ASP A 18 -5.51 0.51 -10.34
N PRO A 19 -6.02 1.39 -9.46
CA PRO A 19 -7.36 1.92 -9.58
C PRO A 19 -7.48 2.88 -10.77
N ASP A 20 -8.63 2.87 -11.45
CA ASP A 20 -8.99 3.90 -12.43
C ASP A 20 -9.34 5.21 -11.69
N LEU A 21 -8.50 6.22 -11.86
CA LEU A 21 -8.68 7.53 -11.23
C LEU A 21 -9.51 8.50 -12.07
N GLU A 22 -9.78 8.17 -13.34
CA GLU A 22 -10.55 8.98 -14.27
C GLU A 22 -12.04 8.62 -14.23
N ALA A 23 -12.38 7.41 -13.78
CA ALA A 23 -13.75 6.98 -13.56
C ALA A 23 -14.49 7.86 -12.51
N PRO A 24 -15.80 8.11 -12.68
CA PRO A 24 -16.67 8.67 -11.65
C PRO A 24 -16.55 7.89 -10.34
N LEU A 25 -16.72 8.57 -9.20
CA LEU A 25 -16.50 7.95 -7.88
C LEU A 25 -17.38 6.72 -7.65
N GLU A 26 -18.61 6.76 -8.17
CA GLU A 26 -19.61 5.70 -8.08
C GLU A 26 -19.22 4.44 -8.89
N GLU A 27 -18.34 4.59 -9.88
CA GLU A 27 -17.91 3.53 -10.80
C GLU A 27 -16.54 2.94 -10.43
N ARG A 28 -15.83 3.55 -9.48
CA ARG A 28 -14.52 3.05 -9.04
C ARG A 28 -14.65 1.74 -8.27
N SER A 29 -13.77 0.80 -8.61
CA SER A 29 -13.62 -0.46 -7.89
C SER A 29 -13.38 -0.23 -6.39
N LEU A 30 -14.01 -1.06 -5.56
CA LEU A 30 -13.76 -1.05 -4.12
C LEU A 30 -12.37 -1.64 -3.82
N GLY A 31 -11.48 -0.83 -3.26
CA GLY A 31 -10.12 -1.24 -2.88
C GLY A 31 -9.04 -0.62 -3.79
N GLY A 32 -7.77 -0.96 -3.54
CA GLY A 32 -6.62 -0.51 -4.35
C GLY A 32 -6.16 0.94 -4.13
N LEU A 33 -7.06 1.89 -3.86
CA LEU A 33 -6.72 3.32 -3.70
C LEU A 33 -5.69 3.59 -2.59
N GLY A 34 -5.76 2.89 -1.46
CA GLY A 34 -4.80 3.05 -0.37
C GLY A 34 -3.39 2.58 -0.76
N LEU A 35 -3.30 1.43 -1.42
CA LEU A 35 -2.04 0.90 -1.92
C LEU A 35 -1.45 1.78 -3.02
N PHE A 36 -2.29 2.24 -3.94
CA PHE A 36 -1.92 3.20 -4.98
C PHE A 36 -1.32 4.47 -4.35
N LEU A 37 -2.00 5.06 -3.36
CA LEU A 37 -1.51 6.24 -2.67
C LEU A 37 -0.14 6.02 -2.02
N VAL A 38 0.05 4.89 -1.32
CA VAL A 38 1.33 4.55 -0.69
C VAL A 38 2.45 4.43 -1.73
N ARG A 39 2.19 3.76 -2.86
CA ARG A 39 3.15 3.62 -3.98
C ARG A 39 3.53 4.97 -4.60
N GLN A 40 2.61 5.94 -4.64
CA GLN A 40 2.88 7.28 -5.19
C GLN A 40 3.65 8.19 -4.21
N VAL A 41 3.34 8.11 -2.92
CA VAL A 41 3.89 9.05 -1.92
C VAL A 41 5.24 8.57 -1.38
N MET A 42 5.46 7.26 -1.25
CA MET A 42 6.66 6.70 -0.64
C MET A 42 7.76 6.45 -1.68
N ASP A 43 9.01 6.44 -1.22
CA ASP A 43 10.15 6.16 -2.08
C ASP A 43 10.44 4.67 -2.22
N GLU A 44 10.21 3.91 -1.15
CA GLU A 44 10.34 2.47 -1.11
C GLU A 44 9.17 1.88 -0.31
N VAL A 45 8.62 0.79 -0.81
CA VAL A 45 7.51 0.05 -0.20
C VAL A 45 7.87 -1.43 -0.27
N GLN A 46 7.85 -2.09 0.88
CA GLN A 46 8.04 -3.52 0.99
C GLN A 46 6.86 -4.09 1.76
N PHE A 47 6.34 -5.20 1.27
CA PHE A 47 5.24 -5.88 1.92
C PHE A 47 5.53 -7.36 2.01
N THR A 48 5.19 -7.92 3.15
CA THR A 48 5.25 -9.35 3.42
C THR A 48 3.93 -9.78 4.01
N SER A 49 3.34 -10.83 3.45
CA SER A 49 2.14 -11.47 3.96
C SER A 49 2.44 -12.93 4.26
N ASP A 50 2.01 -13.36 5.44
CA ASP A 50 2.16 -14.73 5.91
C ASP A 50 0.89 -15.11 6.68
N SER A 51 0.34 -16.29 6.42
CA SER A 51 -0.94 -16.73 7.02
C SER A 51 -0.88 -16.95 8.53
N GLU A 52 0.31 -17.13 9.10
CA GLU A 52 0.53 -17.33 10.54
C GLU A 52 0.98 -16.04 11.24
N ARG A 53 1.73 -15.17 10.55
CA ARG A 53 2.34 -13.95 11.11
C ARG A 53 1.61 -12.67 10.70
N GLY A 54 0.58 -12.79 9.85
CA GLY A 54 -0.20 -11.69 9.33
C GLY A 54 0.53 -10.87 8.27
N ASN A 55 0.12 -9.62 8.11
CA ASN A 55 0.67 -8.72 7.10
C ASN A 55 1.64 -7.72 7.73
N GLU A 56 2.67 -7.35 6.97
CA GLU A 56 3.57 -6.27 7.31
C GLU A 56 3.89 -5.41 6.10
N LEU A 57 3.79 -4.09 6.30
CA LEU A 57 4.10 -3.06 5.32
C LEU A 57 5.20 -2.17 5.89
N VAL A 58 6.33 -2.12 5.21
CA VAL A 58 7.46 -1.22 5.52
C VAL A 58 7.54 -0.16 4.42
N MET A 59 7.53 1.10 4.83
CA MET A 59 7.54 2.24 3.91
C MET A 59 8.67 3.22 4.27
N SER A 60 9.45 3.63 3.28
CA SER A 60 10.53 4.60 3.48
C SER A 60 10.30 5.84 2.60
N LYS A 61 10.49 7.02 3.21
CA LYS A 61 10.52 8.32 2.53
C LYS A 61 11.82 9.02 2.87
N ARG A 62 12.53 9.51 1.86
CA ARG A 62 13.71 10.37 1.98
C ARG A 62 13.22 11.80 2.16
N LEU A 63 13.51 12.38 3.32
CA LEU A 63 13.18 13.77 3.60
C LEU A 63 14.31 14.65 3.08
N HIS A 64 14.01 15.54 2.14
CA HIS A 64 14.91 16.62 1.78
C HIS A 64 14.71 17.75 2.78
N ILE A 65 15.63 17.88 3.73
CA ILE A 65 15.66 19.04 4.61
C ILE A 65 16.38 20.15 3.85
N ALA A 66 15.61 21.15 3.40
CA ALA A 66 16.19 22.39 2.92
C ALA A 66 16.90 23.07 4.10
N GLY A 67 18.21 23.31 3.94
CA GLY A 67 19.02 24.07 4.88
C GLY A 67 18.71 25.57 4.82
#